data_AF-A0A382HPP6-F1
#
_entry.id   AF-A0A382HPP6-F1
#
_cell.length_a   1.000
_cell.length_b   1.000
_cell.length_c   1.000
_cell.angle_alpha   90.00
_cell.angle_beta   90.00
_cell.angle_gamma   90.00
#
_symmetry.space_group_name_H-M   'P 1'
#
loop_
_entity.id
_entity.type
_entity.pdbx_description
1 polymer ?
#
loop_
_entity_poly.entity_id
_entity_poly.type
_entity_poly.pdbx_seq_one_letter_code
_entity_poly.pdbx_strand_id
1 'polypeptide(L)'
;MIEVNIISKFQETNLEKKKSNFEITYAAIVRIDENVKNEKEMEKIVLSDVPNEIYPRLEDLFISLVNKSGFPEVKIERKVDFEKLYREKFN
;
A
#
# COMPACT_ATOMS: atom_id res chain seq x y z
N MET A 1 9.18 11.41 -15.14
CA MET A 1 8.28 11.35 -13.96
C MET A 1 7.32 10.21 -14.17
N ILE A 2 7.00 9.47 -13.11
CA ILE A 2 6.06 8.35 -13.15
C ILE A 2 4.98 8.56 -12.08
N GLU A 3 3.83 7.93 -12.27
CA GLU A 3 2.78 7.83 -11.25
C GLU A 3 2.78 6.41 -10.70
N VAL A 4 2.85 6.29 -9.37
CA VAL A 4 2.74 5.02 -8.66
C VAL A 4 1.45 5.04 -7.86
N ASN A 5 0.54 4.12 -8.18
CA ASN A 5 -0.74 3.96 -7.50
C ASN A 5 -0.66 2.79 -6.52
N ILE A 6 -0.85 3.07 -5.23
CA ILE A 6 -0.89 2.07 -4.17
C ILE A 6 -2.34 1.94 -3.72
N ILE A 7 -2.88 0.72 -3.76
CA ILE A 7 -4.27 0.44 -3.41
C ILE A 7 -4.29 -0.46 -2.18
N SER A 8 -4.89 0.03 -1.10
CA SER A 8 -5.13 -0.75 0.12
C SER A 8 -6.60 -1.11 0.22
N LYS A 9 -6.89 -2.40 0.42
CA LYS A 9 -8.24 -2.94 0.50
C LYS A 9 -8.42 -3.73 1.78
N PHE A 10 -9.55 -3.52 2.44
CA PHE A 10 -10.03 -4.34 3.54
C PHE A 10 -11.43 -4.84 3.20
N GLN A 11 -11.64 -6.14 3.35
CA GLN A 11 -12.92 -6.79 3.14
C GLN A 11 -13.21 -7.69 4.34
N GLU A 12 -14.34 -7.45 5.00
CA GLU A 12 -14.85 -8.37 6.03
C GLU A 12 -15.29 -9.67 5.35
N THR A 13 -14.65 -10.78 5.72
CA THR A 13 -14.90 -12.10 5.14
C THR A 13 -16.01 -12.86 5.87
N ASN A 14 -16.44 -12.40 7.04
CA ASN A 14 -17.55 -13.00 7.76
C ASN A 14 -18.90 -12.65 7.11
N LEU A 15 -19.51 -13.64 6.47
CA LEU A 15 -20.75 -13.51 5.68
C LEU A 15 -22.00 -13.19 6.52
N GLU A 16 -21.98 -13.43 7.83
CA GLU A 16 -23.14 -13.21 8.70
C GLU A 16 -23.26 -11.77 9.23
N LYS A 17 -22.17 -11.01 9.20
CA LYS A 17 -22.17 -9.57 9.50
C LYS A 17 -22.16 -8.79 8.19
N LYS A 18 -22.85 -7.65 8.13
CA LYS A 18 -22.89 -6.78 6.93
C LYS A 18 -21.47 -6.60 6.36
N LYS A 19 -21.25 -7.01 5.10
CA LYS A 19 -19.96 -6.92 4.39
C LYS A 19 -19.51 -5.47 4.33
N SER A 20 -18.50 -5.14 5.11
CA SER A 20 -17.85 -3.83 5.05
C SER A 20 -16.66 -3.93 4.13
N ASN A 21 -16.61 -3.04 3.14
CA ASN A 21 -15.52 -2.94 2.18
C ASN A 21 -14.92 -1.54 2.31
N PHE A 22 -13.63 -1.46 2.60
CA PHE A 22 -12.88 -0.21 2.63
C PHE A 22 -11.77 -0.29 1.60
N GLU A 23 -11.65 0.77 0.80
CA GLU A 23 -10.59 0.92 -0.18
C GLU A 23 -10.07 2.35 -0.14
N ILE A 24 -8.75 2.47 -0.28
CA ILE A 24 -8.07 3.76 -0.48
C ILE A 24 -7.03 3.58 -1.58
N THR A 25 -6.96 4.57 -2.48
CA THR A 25 -5.93 4.67 -3.51
C THR A 25 -5.05 5.87 -3.19
N TYR A 26 -3.75 5.64 -3.02
CA TYR A 26 -2.74 6.67 -2.84
C TYR A 26 -1.92 6.78 -4.13
N ALA A 27 -2.08 7.90 -4.82
CA ALA A 27 -1.32 8.21 -6.03
C ALA A 27 -0.10 9.07 -5.67
N ALA A 28 1.08 8.61 -6.06
CA ALA A 28 2.33 9.34 -5.87
C ALA A 28 2.99 9.65 -7.21
N ILE A 29 3.29 10.94 -7.43
CA ILE A 29 4.07 11.38 -8.58
C ILE A 29 5.55 11.38 -8.18
N VAL A 30 6.32 10.49 -8.80
CA VAL A 30 7.73 10.26 -8.46
C VAL A 30 8.63 10.76 -9.60
N ARG A 31 9.62 11.57 -9.26
CA ARG A 31 10.72 11.92 -10.17
C ARG A 31 11.81 10.87 -10.03
N ILE A 32 12.06 10.13 -11.10
CA ILE A 32 13.15 9.17 -11.16
C ILE A 32 14.41 9.89 -11.64
N ASP A 33 15.54 9.57 -11.02
CA ASP A 33 16.86 10.05 -11.43
C ASP A 33 17.20 9.55 -12.84
N GLU A 34 17.73 10.42 -13.69
CA GLU A 34 18.08 10.10 -15.08
C GLU A 34 19.18 9.03 -15.21
N ASN A 35 19.92 8.77 -14.13
CA ASN A 35 20.94 7.74 -14.06
C ASN A 35 20.37 6.33 -13.89
N VAL A 36 19.09 6.19 -13.49
CA VAL A 36 18.42 4.89 -13.38
C VAL A 36 18.12 4.37 -14.79
N LYS A 37 18.98 3.48 -15.28
CA LYS A 37 18.88 2.88 -16.62
C LYS A 37 18.58 1.38 -16.59
N ASN A 38 18.63 0.77 -15.40
CA ASN A 38 18.44 -0.65 -15.21
C ASN A 38 16.97 -0.95 -14.89
N GLU A 39 16.37 -1.88 -15.63
CA GLU A 39 14.99 -2.34 -15.41
C GLU A 39 14.78 -2.87 -14.00
N LYS A 40 15.71 -3.67 -13.46
CA LYS A 40 15.61 -4.22 -12.09
C LYS A 40 15.64 -3.14 -11.02
N GLU A 41 16.37 -2.06 -11.28
CA GLU A 41 16.44 -0.91 -10.38
C GLU A 41 15.11 -0.14 -10.40
N MET A 42 14.55 0.10 -11.58
CA MET A 42 13.22 0.69 -11.74
C MET A 42 12.13 -0.16 -11.06
N GLU A 43 12.15 -1.48 -11.25
CA GLU A 43 11.21 -2.40 -10.61
C GLU A 43 11.29 -2.33 -9.09
N LYS A 44 12.51 -2.33 -8.53
CA LYS A 44 12.70 -2.18 -7.07
C LYS A 44 12.14 -0.84 -6.57
N ILE A 45 12.41 0.25 -7.29
CA ILE A 45 11.90 1.58 -6.92
C ILE A 45 10.37 1.58 -6.86
N VAL A 46 9.71 1.05 -7.90
CA VAL A 46 8.25 1.07 -8.01
C VAL A 46 7.57 0.09 -7.05
N LEU A 47 8.15 -1.10 -6.83
CA LEU A 47 7.51 -2.18 -6.07
C LEU A 47 7.92 -2.23 -4.60
N SER A 48 9.04 -1.62 -4.22
CA SER A 48 9.57 -1.65 -2.85
C SER A 48 9.79 -0.25 -2.30
N ASP A 49 10.63 0.56 -2.94
CA ASP A 49 11.16 1.78 -2.29
C ASP A 49 10.07 2.86 -2.14
N VAL A 50 9.33 3.14 -3.21
CA VAL A 50 8.20 4.09 -3.18
C VAL A 50 7.09 3.62 -2.22
N PRO A 51 6.63 2.35 -2.26
CA PRO A 51 5.68 1.84 -1.28
C PRO A 51 6.16 1.93 0.18
N ASN A 52 7.41 1.59 0.47
CA ASN A 52 7.97 1.68 1.82
C ASN A 52 7.96 3.12 2.37
N GLU A 53 8.26 4.11 1.52
CA GLU A 53 8.24 5.51 1.92
C GLU A 53 6.82 6.01 2.23
N ILE A 54 5.83 5.57 1.44
CA ILE A 54 4.43 6.04 1.54
C ILE A 54 3.66 5.29 2.64
N TYR A 55 4.00 4.03 2.90
CA TYR A 55 3.18 3.12 3.70
C TYR A 55 2.79 3.65 5.08
N PRO A 56 3.69 4.25 5.89
CA PRO A 56 3.30 4.75 7.21
C PRO A 56 2.16 5.76 7.15
N ARG A 57 2.20 6.67 6.18
CA ARG A 57 1.15 7.68 5.98
C ARG A 57 -0.14 7.05 5.44
N LEU A 58 -0.02 6.11 4.51
CA LEU A 58 -1.16 5.39 3.95
C LEU A 58 -1.88 4.56 5.01
N GLU A 59 -1.13 3.88 5.88
CA GLU A 59 -1.64 3.10 7.01
C GLU A 59 -2.45 3.99 7.97
N ASP A 60 -1.89 5.13 8.39
CA ASP A 60 -2.59 6.10 9.25
C ASP A 60 -3.89 6.63 8.61
N LEU A 61 -3.84 6.97 7.31
CA LEU A 61 -5.02 7.42 6.56
C LEU A 61 -6.09 6.34 6.46
N PHE A 62 -5.68 5.10 6.21
CA PHE A 62 -6.61 3.98 6.05
C PHE A 62 -7.26 3.59 7.38
N ILE A 63 -6.49 3.53 8.47
CA ILE A 63 -7.01 3.33 9.83
C ILE A 63 -7.99 4.44 10.18
N SER A 64 -7.63 5.70 9.88
CA SER A 64 -8.51 6.85 10.11
C SER A 64 -9.81 6.76 9.32
N LEU A 65 -9.76 6.31 8.06
CA LEU A 65 -10.94 6.10 7.21
C LEU A 65 -11.88 5.07 7.84
N VAL A 66 -11.35 3.91 8.23
CA VAL A 66 -12.14 2.82 8.83
C VAL A 66 -12.77 3.27 10.15
N ASN A 67 -11.97 3.88 11.04
CA ASN A 67 -12.44 4.35 12.34
C ASN A 67 -13.55 5.41 12.20
N LYS A 68 -13.35 6.41 11.33
CA LYS A 68 -14.34 7.48 11.08
C LYS A 68 -15.58 6.99 10.33
N SER A 69 -15.52 5.82 9.69
CA SER A 69 -16.66 5.20 9.02
C SER A 69 -17.57 4.40 9.96
N GLY A 70 -17.32 4.43 11.28
CA GLY A 70 -18.14 3.74 12.28
C GLY A 70 -17.62 2.36 12.69
N PHE A 71 -16.35 2.05 12.40
CA PHE A 71 -15.72 0.76 12.73
C PHE A 71 -14.49 0.93 13.64
N PRO A 72 -14.61 1.61 14.81
CA PRO A 72 -13.46 1.95 15.67
C PRO A 72 -12.76 0.74 16.30
N GLU A 73 -13.43 -0.42 16.34
CA GLU A 73 -12.87 -1.66 16.91
C GLU A 73 -12.04 -2.46 15.90
N VAL A 74 -12.05 -2.09 14.62
CA VAL A 74 -11.26 -2.78 13.59
C VAL A 74 -9.79 -2.47 13.79
N LYS A 75 -9.03 -3.48 14.22
CA LYS A 75 -7.58 -3.40 14.34
C LYS A 75 -6.93 -3.81 13.03
N ILE A 76 -6.33 -2.84 12.36
CA ILE A 76 -5.45 -3.09 11.20
C ILE A 76 -4.04 -3.23 11.74
N GLU A 77 -3.68 -4.44 12.19
CA GLU A 77 -2.32 -4.77 12.67
C GLU A 77 -1.54 -5.50 11.58
N ARG A 78 -1.18 -4.80 10.51
CA ARG A 78 -0.43 -5.41 9.41
C ARG A 78 0.78 -4.57 9.06
N LYS A 79 1.96 -5.00 9.52
CA LYS A 79 3.22 -4.49 8.97
C LYS A 79 3.43 -5.14 7.60
N VAL A 80 3.61 -4.33 6.58
CA VAL A 80 3.97 -4.79 5.23
C VAL A 80 5.46 -4.55 5.03
N ASP A 81 6.18 -5.61 4.68
CA ASP A 81 7.59 -5.55 4.29
C ASP A 81 7.68 -5.65 2.77
N PHE A 82 7.71 -4.50 2.09
CA PHE A 82 7.72 -4.46 0.63
C PHE A 82 9.05 -4.97 0.04
N GLU A 83 10.14 -4.90 0.81
CA GLU A 83 11.43 -5.42 0.36
C GLU A 83 11.41 -6.96 0.35
N LYS A 84 10.83 -7.58 1.39
CA LYS A 84 10.58 -9.01 1.42
C LYS A 84 9.65 -9.44 0.29
N LEU A 85 8.52 -8.74 0.09
CA LEU A 85 7.58 -9.05 -0.99
C LEU A 85 8.23 -8.95 -2.38
N TYR A 86 9.07 -7.93 -2.60
CA TYR A 86 9.84 -7.78 -3.83
C TYR A 86 10.76 -8.99 -4.06
N ARG A 87 11.51 -9.43 -3.04
CA ARG A 87 12.39 -10.61 -3.13
C ARG A 87 11.60 -11.89 -3.42
N GLU A 88 10.48 -12.10 -2.72
CA GLU A 88 9.64 -13.30 -2.88
C GLU A 88 8.96 -13.38 -4.25
N LYS A 89 8.70 -12.24 -4.90
CA LYS A 89 8.11 -12.22 -6.26
C LYS A 89 9.02 -12.83 -7.33
N PHE A 90 10.33 -12.80 -7.13
CA PHE A 90 11.34 -13.26 -8.09
C PHE A 90 12.10 -14.53 -7.66
N ASN A 91 11.67 -15.15 -6.55
CA ASN A 91 12.07 -16.51 -6.15
C ASN A 91 11.04 -17.54 -6.63
#